data_AF-A0A2Y9P522-F1
#
_entry.id   AF-A0A2Y9P522-F1
#
_cell.length_a   1.000
_cell.length_b   1.000
_cell.length_c   1.000
_cell.angle_alpha   90.00
_cell.angle_beta   90.00
_cell.angle_gamma   90.00
#
_symmetry.space_group_name_H-M   'P 1'
#
loop_
_entity.id
_entity.type
_entity.pdbx_description
1 polymer ?
#
loop_
_entity_poly.entity_id
_entity_poly.type
_entity_poly.pdbx_seq_one_letter_code
_entity_poly.pdbx_strand_id
1 'polypeptide(L)'
;MGACHFQVLLFLFLLGAPTLILAQNLRCQKSTFVGLEADPVETFNWTTDKAETCDNGALCQETVLMVKAAGTKTAILATKGCSSDGAPAITFIQHTPAPGLVAVSYSNYCEDSFCNNKEDLHELWRTEEIDATRGSTDLRCPTCLALGSCLNAPSLSCPNDTNQCYQGKLQVTGGDLSAPLEIKGCTSADGCRLMSGIFTIGPLWVKETCPLRSVSPRKVESGATWLHTSVWRLELLLPLSLQALVH
;
A
#
# COMPACT_ATOMS: atom_id res chain seq x y z
N MET A 1 -43.37 43.65 -60.01
CA MET A 1 -42.66 43.93 -58.74
C MET A 1 -43.23 42.99 -57.70
N GLY A 2 -42.47 42.00 -57.23
CA GLY A 2 -43.02 40.99 -56.32
C GLY A 2 -42.08 39.82 -56.07
N ALA A 3 -40.92 40.09 -55.49
CA ALA A 3 -40.01 39.06 -54.99
C ALA A 3 -39.18 39.67 -53.85
N CYS A 4 -39.81 39.86 -52.68
CA CYS A 4 -39.06 40.32 -51.50
C CYS A 4 -39.77 39.93 -50.18
N HIS A 5 -40.27 38.69 -50.08
CA HIS A 5 -40.93 38.27 -48.83
C HIS A 5 -40.64 36.83 -48.38
N PHE A 6 -39.87 36.04 -49.14
CA PHE A 6 -39.55 34.65 -48.79
C PHE A 6 -38.16 34.45 -48.16
N GLN A 7 -37.35 35.51 -48.05
CA GLN A 7 -35.96 35.40 -47.56
C GLN A 7 -35.80 35.70 -46.06
N VAL A 8 -36.80 36.31 -45.43
CA VAL A 8 -36.76 36.64 -43.99
C VAL A 8 -37.23 35.47 -43.12
N LEU A 9 -38.11 34.60 -43.64
CA LEU A 9 -38.64 33.47 -42.86
C LEU A 9 -37.63 32.30 -42.75
N LEU A 10 -36.67 32.20 -43.67
CA LEU A 10 -35.66 31.13 -43.66
C LEU A 10 -34.54 31.42 -42.64
N PHE A 11 -34.33 32.69 -42.26
CA PHE A 11 -33.30 33.07 -41.28
C PHE A 11 -33.73 32.84 -39.82
N LEU A 12 -35.02 32.66 -39.56
CA LEU A 12 -35.52 32.35 -38.20
C LEU A 12 -35.32 30.88 -37.80
N PHE A 13 -35.00 29.98 -38.73
CA PHE A 13 -34.63 28.59 -38.42
C PHE A 13 -33.14 28.41 -38.01
N LEU A 14 -32.33 29.47 -38.09
CA LEU A 14 -30.92 29.46 -37.67
C LEU A 14 -30.69 30.11 -36.30
N LEU A 15 -31.76 30.55 -35.62
CA LEU A 15 -31.70 30.92 -34.20
C LEU A 15 -31.64 29.63 -33.39
N GLY A 16 -30.41 29.28 -33.03
CA GLY A 16 -30.01 28.04 -32.39
C GLY A 16 -31.02 27.51 -31.40
N ALA A 17 -31.48 26.29 -31.66
CA ALA A 17 -31.91 25.44 -30.57
C ALA A 17 -30.76 25.47 -29.56
N PRO A 18 -30.97 25.93 -28.31
CA PRO A 18 -30.00 25.66 -27.29
C PRO A 18 -29.94 24.14 -27.25
N THR A 19 -28.84 23.56 -27.71
CA THR A 19 -28.52 22.19 -27.35
C THR A 19 -28.46 22.25 -25.84
N LEU A 20 -29.58 21.89 -25.20
CA LEU A 20 -29.59 21.43 -23.83
C LEU A 20 -28.67 20.20 -23.89
N ILE A 21 -27.37 20.44 -23.75
CA ILE A 21 -26.41 19.41 -23.41
C ILE A 21 -26.93 18.99 -22.05
N LEU A 22 -27.74 17.93 -22.05
CA LEU A 22 -28.14 17.26 -20.84
C LEU A 22 -26.81 16.80 -20.25
N ALA A 23 -26.29 17.56 -19.29
CA ALA A 23 -25.14 17.16 -18.51
C ALA A 23 -25.57 15.86 -17.85
N GLN A 24 -25.22 14.73 -18.45
CA GLN A 24 -25.40 13.44 -17.83
C GLN A 24 -24.38 13.41 -16.71
N ASN A 25 -24.85 13.66 -15.49
CA ASN A 25 -23.99 13.60 -14.33
C ASN A 25 -23.50 12.15 -14.22
N LEU A 26 -22.17 11.97 -14.24
CA LEU A 26 -21.53 10.67 -14.09
C LEU A 26 -22.03 10.02 -12.79
N ARG A 27 -22.40 8.74 -12.86
CA ARG A 27 -22.78 7.97 -11.68
C ARG A 27 -21.82 6.81 -11.49
N CYS A 28 -21.39 6.58 -10.26
CA CYS A 28 -20.46 5.50 -9.94
C CYS A 28 -21.04 4.60 -8.85
N GLN A 29 -20.66 3.33 -8.84
CA GLN A 29 -20.90 2.44 -7.70
C GLN A 29 -20.14 2.98 -6.48
N LYS A 30 -20.75 2.91 -5.30
CA LYS A 30 -20.16 3.39 -4.04
C LYS A 30 -20.12 2.30 -2.99
N SER A 31 -18.93 1.92 -2.55
CA SER A 31 -18.78 0.96 -1.45
C SER A 31 -17.43 1.10 -0.78
N THR A 32 -17.36 0.69 0.48
CA THR A 32 -16.12 0.54 1.22
C THR A 32 -16.17 -0.77 2.00
N PHE A 33 -15.04 -1.48 2.04
CA PHE A 33 -14.90 -2.74 2.76
C PHE A 33 -13.53 -2.83 3.43
N VAL A 34 -13.52 -3.29 4.68
CA VAL A 34 -12.31 -3.66 5.41
C VAL A 34 -12.63 -4.96 6.16
N GLY A 35 -11.93 -6.03 5.84
CA GLY A 35 -12.24 -7.34 6.40
C GLY A 35 -11.11 -8.35 6.29
N LEU A 36 -11.31 -9.51 6.91
CA LEU A 36 -10.43 -10.67 6.86
C LEU A 36 -11.20 -11.87 6.32
N GLU A 37 -10.84 -12.31 5.12
CA GLU A 37 -11.49 -13.42 4.42
C GLU A 37 -10.59 -14.66 4.41
N ALA A 38 -11.18 -15.84 4.66
CA ALA A 38 -10.44 -17.09 4.59
C ALA A 38 -10.13 -17.47 3.14
N ASP A 39 -11.11 -17.31 2.26
CA ASP A 39 -10.98 -17.54 0.83
C ASP A 39 -11.63 -16.37 0.07
N PRO A 40 -10.87 -15.29 -0.19
CA PRO A 40 -11.42 -14.07 -0.79
C PRO A 40 -11.96 -14.30 -2.20
N VAL A 41 -11.54 -15.36 -2.89
CA VAL A 41 -12.02 -15.66 -4.24
C VAL A 41 -13.46 -16.18 -4.21
N GLU A 42 -13.78 -17.00 -3.20
CA GLU A 42 -15.09 -17.64 -3.06
C GLU A 42 -16.06 -16.83 -2.18
N THR A 43 -15.56 -16.09 -1.18
CA THR A 43 -16.43 -15.44 -0.17
C THR A 43 -16.62 -13.94 -0.37
N PHE A 44 -15.69 -13.26 -1.04
CA PHE A 44 -15.78 -11.80 -1.19
C PHE A 44 -16.63 -11.43 -2.40
N ASN A 45 -17.78 -10.82 -2.13
CA ASN A 45 -18.64 -10.23 -3.14
C ASN A 45 -18.50 -8.70 -3.10
N TRP A 46 -18.01 -8.12 -4.19
CA TRP A 46 -17.77 -6.69 -4.35
C TRP A 46 -18.89 -5.94 -5.09
N THR A 47 -20.03 -6.58 -5.30
CA THR A 47 -21.24 -5.92 -5.79
C THR A 47 -21.77 -4.91 -4.77
N THR A 48 -22.44 -3.87 -5.27
CA THR A 48 -23.10 -2.89 -4.41
C THR A 48 -24.29 -2.24 -5.11
N ASP A 49 -25.37 -2.07 -4.36
CA ASP A 49 -26.59 -1.39 -4.83
C ASP A 49 -26.48 0.15 -4.65
N LYS A 50 -25.44 0.59 -3.94
CA LYS A 50 -25.20 2.01 -3.65
C LYS A 50 -24.50 2.67 -4.82
N ALA A 51 -24.95 3.88 -5.11
CA ALA A 51 -24.36 4.71 -6.14
C ALA A 51 -24.30 6.17 -5.68
N GLU A 52 -23.36 6.90 -6.24
CA GLU A 52 -23.25 8.34 -6.06
C GLU A 52 -23.19 9.06 -7.41
N THR A 53 -23.53 10.34 -7.39
CA THR A 53 -23.44 11.24 -8.55
C THR A 53 -22.17 12.06 -8.40
N CYS A 54 -21.33 12.06 -9.42
CA CYS A 54 -20.03 12.72 -9.37
C CYS A 54 -20.09 14.17 -9.83
N ASP A 55 -19.13 14.95 -9.34
CA ASP A 55 -18.88 16.30 -9.84
C ASP A 55 -18.41 16.28 -11.30
N ASN A 56 -18.55 17.43 -11.98
CA ASN A 56 -18.15 17.56 -13.37
C ASN A 56 -16.65 17.29 -13.56
N GLY A 57 -16.32 16.41 -14.50
CA GLY A 57 -14.93 16.03 -14.82
C GLY A 57 -14.32 14.98 -13.89
N ALA A 58 -15.08 14.48 -12.90
CA ALA A 58 -14.66 13.34 -12.11
C ALA A 58 -14.75 12.02 -12.90
N LEU A 59 -14.10 10.99 -12.35
CA LEU A 59 -14.08 9.61 -12.85
C LEU A 59 -14.74 8.67 -11.83
N CYS A 60 -15.14 7.48 -12.27
CA CYS A 60 -15.37 6.38 -11.36
C CYS A 60 -14.05 5.68 -11.04
N GLN A 61 -13.90 5.22 -9.80
CA GLN A 61 -12.81 4.35 -9.38
C GLN A 61 -13.32 3.12 -8.63
N GLU A 62 -12.61 2.02 -8.77
CA GLU A 62 -12.65 0.86 -7.86
C GLU A 62 -11.23 0.40 -7.57
N THR A 63 -10.91 0.24 -6.29
CA THR A 63 -9.56 -0.06 -5.83
C THR A 63 -9.60 -1.07 -4.70
N VAL A 64 -8.74 -2.09 -4.76
CA VAL A 64 -8.60 -3.12 -3.73
C VAL A 64 -7.13 -3.39 -3.41
N LEU A 65 -6.81 -3.48 -2.11
CA LEU A 65 -5.55 -3.95 -1.57
C LEU A 65 -5.81 -5.26 -0.82
N MET A 66 -5.05 -6.30 -1.17
CA MET A 66 -5.09 -7.61 -0.53
C MET A 66 -3.74 -7.95 0.06
N VAL A 67 -3.73 -8.39 1.32
CA VAL A 67 -2.51 -8.78 2.01
C VAL A 67 -2.73 -10.09 2.74
N LYS A 68 -1.78 -11.02 2.64
CA LYS A 68 -1.84 -12.34 3.28
C LYS A 68 -0.51 -12.68 3.91
N ALA A 69 -0.55 -13.38 5.05
CA ALA A 69 0.57 -14.14 5.57
C ALA A 69 0.28 -15.64 5.41
N ALA A 70 1.30 -16.44 5.15
CA ALA A 70 1.15 -17.89 5.03
C ALA A 70 0.39 -18.49 6.24
N GLY A 71 -0.68 -19.24 5.98
CA GLY A 71 -1.52 -19.86 7.00
C GLY A 71 -2.47 -18.90 7.75
N THR A 72 -2.65 -17.65 7.29
CA THR A 72 -3.65 -16.72 7.82
C THR A 72 -4.78 -16.47 6.81
N LYS A 73 -5.86 -15.85 7.28
CA LYS A 73 -6.84 -15.17 6.40
C LYS A 73 -6.14 -14.08 5.57
N THR A 74 -6.80 -13.63 4.51
CA THR A 74 -6.41 -12.48 3.67
C THR A 74 -7.11 -11.23 4.18
N ALA A 75 -6.36 -10.15 4.42
CA ALA A 75 -6.94 -8.83 4.62
C ALA A 75 -7.31 -8.21 3.28
N ILE A 76 -8.55 -7.70 3.19
CA ILE A 76 -9.06 -7.00 2.01
C ILE A 76 -9.45 -5.58 2.43
N LEU A 77 -8.95 -4.60 1.70
CA LEU A 77 -9.37 -3.20 1.78
C LEU A 77 -9.82 -2.77 0.40
N ALA A 78 -11.12 -2.53 0.24
CA ALA A 78 -11.72 -2.28 -1.07
C ALA A 78 -12.60 -1.04 -1.05
N THR A 79 -12.50 -0.19 -2.05
CA THR A 79 -13.28 1.05 -2.18
C THR A 79 -13.77 1.24 -3.60
N LYS A 80 -14.99 1.77 -3.74
CA LYS A 80 -15.59 2.23 -5.00
C LYS A 80 -16.18 3.61 -4.79
N GLY A 81 -16.04 4.49 -5.78
CA GLY A 81 -16.68 5.81 -5.75
C GLY A 81 -16.22 6.75 -6.86
N CYS A 82 -16.58 8.01 -6.75
CA CYS A 82 -16.09 9.09 -7.59
C CYS A 82 -14.65 9.47 -7.20
N SER A 83 -13.86 9.90 -8.17
CA SER A 83 -12.54 10.51 -7.96
C SER A 83 -12.39 11.75 -8.84
N SER A 84 -11.96 12.87 -8.26
CA SER A 84 -11.59 14.08 -9.00
C SER A 84 -10.21 13.97 -9.66
N ASP A 85 -9.39 13.02 -9.19
CA ASP A 85 -8.00 12.89 -9.55
C ASP A 85 -7.79 11.61 -10.37
N GLY A 86 -6.83 11.66 -11.30
CA GLY A 86 -6.42 10.52 -12.11
C GLY A 86 -6.76 10.65 -13.58
N ALA A 87 -6.51 9.58 -14.31
CA ALA A 87 -6.88 9.40 -15.71
C ALA A 87 -7.38 7.96 -15.89
N PRO A 88 -8.18 7.67 -16.92
CA PRO A 88 -8.64 6.31 -17.16
C PRO A 88 -7.47 5.34 -17.31
N ALA A 89 -7.39 4.38 -16.40
CA ALA A 89 -6.31 3.41 -16.34
C ALA A 89 -6.69 2.24 -15.44
N ILE A 90 -6.24 1.05 -15.83
CA ILE A 90 -6.26 -0.14 -14.98
C ILE A 90 -4.83 -0.43 -14.54
N THR A 91 -4.64 -0.57 -13.24
CA THR A 91 -3.34 -0.83 -12.62
C THR A 91 -3.45 -2.06 -11.73
N PHE A 92 -2.58 -3.04 -11.96
CA PHE A 92 -2.39 -4.21 -11.11
C PHE A 92 -0.95 -4.25 -10.63
N ILE A 93 -0.75 -4.42 -9.32
CA ILE A 93 0.59 -4.43 -8.72
C ILE A 93 0.71 -5.60 -7.76
N GLN A 94 1.68 -6.47 -8.04
CA GLN A 94 2.15 -7.43 -7.04
C GLN A 94 3.26 -6.76 -6.22
N HIS A 95 2.92 -6.28 -5.02
CA HIS A 95 3.86 -5.57 -4.15
C HIS A 95 4.86 -6.52 -3.49
N THR A 96 4.38 -7.67 -3.01
CA THR A 96 5.23 -8.75 -2.49
C THR A 96 4.71 -10.08 -3.02
N PRO A 97 5.53 -10.87 -3.74
CA PRO A 97 5.13 -12.17 -4.27
C PRO A 97 5.25 -13.29 -3.22
N ALA A 98 4.53 -14.39 -3.44
CA ALA A 98 4.70 -15.63 -2.68
C ALA A 98 6.12 -16.20 -2.86
N PRO A 99 6.71 -16.86 -1.85
CA PRO A 99 6.05 -17.43 -0.67
C PRO A 99 6.22 -16.59 0.61
N GLY A 100 5.39 -16.89 1.62
CA GLY A 100 5.42 -16.20 2.91
C GLY A 100 4.37 -15.09 2.99
N LEU A 101 4.81 -13.83 3.04
CA LEU A 101 3.94 -12.67 2.93
C LEU A 101 3.61 -12.40 1.45
N VAL A 102 2.36 -12.04 1.18
CA VAL A 102 1.89 -11.65 -0.15
C VAL A 102 1.10 -10.36 -0.03
N ALA A 103 1.36 -9.42 -0.95
CA ALA A 103 0.61 -8.17 -1.05
C ALA A 103 0.35 -7.86 -2.53
N VAL A 104 -0.91 -7.64 -2.89
CA VAL A 104 -1.36 -7.35 -4.26
C VAL A 104 -2.38 -6.22 -4.22
N SER A 105 -2.35 -5.35 -5.21
CA SER A 105 -3.38 -4.35 -5.41
C SER A 105 -3.88 -4.27 -6.84
N TYR A 106 -5.11 -3.81 -6.96
CA TYR A 106 -5.78 -3.50 -8.22
C TYR A 106 -6.48 -2.15 -8.08
N SER A 107 -6.44 -1.35 -9.14
CA SER A 107 -7.16 -0.10 -9.24
C SER A 107 -7.60 0.14 -10.67
N ASN A 108 -8.86 0.54 -10.86
CA ASN A 108 -9.45 0.86 -12.14
C ASN A 108 -10.11 2.23 -12.06
N TYR A 109 -9.70 3.15 -12.93
CA TYR A 109 -10.30 4.45 -13.15
C TYR A 109 -10.96 4.47 -14.52
N CYS A 110 -12.21 4.91 -14.60
CA CYS A 110 -13.00 4.85 -15.82
C CYS A 110 -14.05 5.98 -15.91
N GLU A 111 -14.50 6.29 -17.12
CA GLU A 111 -15.29 7.51 -17.44
C GLU A 111 -16.79 7.26 -17.63
N ASP A 112 -17.21 6.01 -17.85
CA ASP A 112 -18.61 5.69 -18.12
C ASP A 112 -19.41 5.53 -16.82
N SER A 113 -20.71 5.85 -16.85
CA SER A 113 -21.55 5.65 -15.67
C SER A 113 -21.61 4.18 -15.28
N PHE A 114 -21.33 3.89 -14.00
CA PHE A 114 -21.27 2.57 -13.38
C PHE A 114 -20.20 1.65 -13.95
N CYS A 115 -19.16 2.17 -14.59
CA CYS A 115 -18.06 1.37 -15.12
C CYS A 115 -17.20 0.68 -14.05
N ASN A 116 -17.23 1.18 -12.80
CA ASN A 116 -16.53 0.59 -11.67
C ASN A 116 -17.34 -0.57 -11.06
N ASN A 117 -17.57 -1.61 -11.86
CA ASN A 117 -18.55 -2.67 -11.61
C ASN A 117 -17.93 -4.05 -11.33
N LYS A 118 -16.64 -4.16 -10.99
CA LYS A 118 -16.05 -5.47 -10.67
C LYS A 118 -16.76 -6.12 -9.48
N GLU A 119 -17.09 -7.40 -9.61
CA GLU A 119 -17.93 -8.12 -8.64
C GLU A 119 -17.13 -9.08 -7.75
N ASP A 120 -15.99 -9.57 -8.25
CA ASP A 120 -15.20 -10.64 -7.62
C ASP A 120 -13.67 -10.38 -7.71
N LEU A 121 -12.90 -11.30 -7.15
CA LEU A 121 -11.43 -11.27 -7.13
C LEU A 121 -10.77 -12.42 -7.91
N HIS A 122 -11.51 -13.20 -8.71
CA HIS A 122 -10.99 -14.42 -9.38
C HIS A 122 -9.75 -14.14 -10.25
N GLU A 123 -9.74 -13.01 -10.96
CA GLU A 123 -8.61 -12.62 -11.83
C GLU A 123 -7.46 -11.92 -11.06
N LEU A 124 -7.72 -11.46 -9.84
CA LEU A 124 -6.80 -10.65 -9.04
C LEU A 124 -6.05 -11.46 -7.97
N TRP A 125 -6.62 -12.60 -7.56
CA TRP A 125 -6.11 -13.40 -6.46
C TRP A 125 -6.12 -14.88 -6.80
N ARG A 126 -4.93 -15.50 -6.83
CA ARG A 126 -4.77 -16.94 -7.09
C ARG A 126 -4.42 -17.67 -5.80
N THR A 127 -5.44 -18.10 -5.05
CA THR A 127 -5.26 -18.77 -3.74
C THR A 127 -4.38 -20.02 -3.84
N GLU A 128 -4.59 -20.86 -4.86
CA GLU A 128 -3.84 -22.11 -5.03
C GLU A 128 -2.33 -21.89 -5.20
N GLU A 129 -1.92 -20.85 -5.94
CA GLU A 129 -0.50 -20.54 -6.15
C GLU A 129 0.15 -19.93 -4.91
N ILE A 130 -0.62 -19.13 -4.16
CA ILE A 130 -0.17 -18.47 -2.94
C ILE A 130 0.01 -19.49 -1.80
N ASP A 131 -0.90 -20.45 -1.70
CA ASP A 131 -0.90 -21.49 -0.66
C ASP A 131 -0.23 -22.79 -1.10
N ALA A 132 0.35 -22.82 -2.30
CA ALA A 132 1.06 -23.99 -2.82
C ALA A 132 2.10 -24.48 -1.80
N THR A 133 1.99 -25.76 -1.42
CA THR A 133 2.91 -26.38 -0.46
C THR A 133 4.34 -26.29 -0.97
N ARG A 134 5.17 -25.52 -0.27
CA ARG A 134 6.62 -25.51 -0.47
C ARG A 134 7.29 -26.21 0.69
N GLY A 135 8.47 -26.79 0.45
CA GLY A 135 9.31 -27.31 1.54
C GLY A 135 9.55 -26.24 2.59
N SER A 136 9.91 -26.65 3.81
CA SER A 136 10.20 -25.72 4.90
C SER A 136 11.70 -25.53 5.10
N THR A 137 12.09 -24.32 5.47
CA THR A 137 13.43 -23.99 5.96
C THR A 137 13.50 -24.12 7.49
N ASP A 138 14.71 -24.05 8.05
CA ASP A 138 14.92 -23.97 9.51
C ASP A 138 14.53 -22.60 10.10
N LEU A 139 14.33 -21.58 9.25
CA LEU A 139 13.91 -20.26 9.68
C LEU A 139 12.47 -20.34 10.23
N ARG A 140 12.27 -19.75 11.42
CA ARG A 140 10.95 -19.61 12.02
C ARG A 140 10.65 -18.15 12.32
N CYS A 141 9.46 -17.69 11.95
CA CYS A 141 9.04 -16.31 12.13
C CYS A 141 7.74 -16.23 12.91
N PRO A 142 7.55 -15.23 13.79
CA PRO A 142 6.23 -14.86 14.28
C PRO A 142 5.32 -14.58 13.08
N THR A 143 4.17 -15.27 13.00
CA THR A 143 3.23 -15.11 11.89
C THR A 143 1.88 -14.66 12.41
N CYS A 144 1.38 -13.55 11.86
CA CYS A 144 0.03 -13.06 12.14
C CYS A 144 -0.41 -12.03 11.09
N LEU A 145 -1.72 -11.88 10.94
CA LEU A 145 -2.36 -10.78 10.22
C LEU A 145 -3.60 -10.34 11.00
N ALA A 146 -3.71 -9.05 11.27
CA ALA A 146 -4.86 -8.50 11.99
C ALA A 146 -5.20 -7.08 11.54
N LEU A 147 -6.50 -6.75 11.56
CA LEU A 147 -6.95 -5.37 11.60
C LEU A 147 -6.64 -4.81 12.99
N GLY A 148 -5.91 -3.71 13.07
CA GLY A 148 -5.37 -3.17 14.32
C GLY A 148 -4.07 -3.83 14.72
N SER A 149 -4.11 -4.75 15.68
CA SER A 149 -2.92 -5.38 16.24
C SER A 149 -3.14 -6.88 16.49
N CYS A 150 -2.09 -7.66 16.30
CA CYS A 150 -2.13 -9.11 16.51
C CYS A 150 -2.22 -9.43 18.00
N LEU A 151 -3.24 -10.19 18.40
CA LEU A 151 -3.35 -10.71 19.77
C LEU A 151 -2.22 -11.71 20.08
N ASN A 152 -1.91 -12.58 19.12
CA ASN A 152 -0.86 -13.59 19.20
C ASN A 152 -0.14 -13.70 17.85
N ALA A 153 1.13 -14.07 17.87
CA ALA A 153 1.95 -14.31 16.67
C ALA A 153 2.86 -15.53 16.88
N PRO A 154 2.32 -16.77 16.74
CA PRO A 154 3.11 -17.98 16.92
C PRO A 154 4.28 -18.05 15.93
N SER A 155 5.38 -18.68 16.35
CA SER A 155 6.56 -18.86 15.50
C SER A 155 6.37 -20.08 14.58
N LEU A 156 6.12 -19.84 13.30
CA LEU A 156 5.88 -20.87 12.29
C LEU A 156 7.13 -21.09 11.43
N SER A 157 7.33 -22.32 10.95
CA SER A 157 8.39 -22.63 9.97
C SER A 157 8.13 -21.89 8.67
N CYS A 158 9.19 -21.33 8.10
CA CYS A 158 9.10 -20.57 6.88
C CYS A 158 9.19 -21.47 5.63
N PRO A 159 8.43 -21.16 4.57
CA PRO A 159 8.57 -21.86 3.31
C PRO A 159 9.94 -21.59 2.68
N ASN A 160 10.38 -22.50 1.80
CA ASN A 160 11.55 -22.31 0.95
C ASN A 160 11.48 -20.96 0.22
N ASP A 161 12.65 -20.42 -0.13
CA ASP A 161 12.81 -19.13 -0.81
C ASP A 161 12.42 -17.89 0.02
N THR A 162 12.23 -18.05 1.33
CA THR A 162 12.20 -16.93 2.29
C THR A 162 13.47 -16.93 3.14
N ASN A 163 13.97 -15.74 3.49
CA ASN A 163 15.27 -15.59 4.13
C ASN A 163 15.25 -14.69 5.38
N GLN A 164 14.12 -14.07 5.70
CA GLN A 164 13.98 -13.21 6.87
C GLN A 164 12.56 -13.13 7.41
N CYS A 165 12.45 -12.70 8.67
CA CYS A 165 11.17 -12.36 9.28
C CYS A 165 10.87 -10.88 9.07
N TYR A 166 9.65 -10.61 8.60
CA TYR A 166 9.07 -9.28 8.53
C TYR A 166 8.15 -9.06 9.73
N GLN A 167 8.19 -7.86 10.28
CA GLN A 167 7.24 -7.37 11.27
C GLN A 167 6.95 -5.91 10.96
N GLY A 168 5.70 -5.59 10.64
CA GLY A 168 5.36 -4.22 10.30
C GLY A 168 3.87 -3.93 10.46
N LYS A 169 3.56 -2.64 10.30
CA LYS A 169 2.21 -2.11 10.32
C LYS A 169 1.95 -1.31 9.06
N LEU A 170 0.77 -1.49 8.49
CA LEU A 170 0.26 -0.68 7.40
C LEU A 170 -0.83 0.23 7.97
N GLN A 171 -0.69 1.54 7.81
CA GLN A 171 -1.82 2.46 7.98
C GLN A 171 -2.34 2.81 6.59
N VAL A 172 -3.54 2.34 6.27
CA VAL A 172 -4.20 2.61 4.99
C VAL A 172 -5.25 3.68 5.20
N THR A 173 -5.26 4.72 4.38
CA THR A 173 -6.19 5.86 4.45
C THR A 173 -6.57 6.36 3.06
N GLY A 174 -7.76 6.94 2.90
CA GLY A 174 -8.23 7.51 1.63
C GLY A 174 -9.36 6.69 1.02
N GLY A 175 -10.06 7.22 0.01
CA GLY A 175 -11.22 6.55 -0.60
C GLY A 175 -12.30 6.16 0.41
N ASP A 176 -12.62 7.04 1.36
CA ASP A 176 -13.54 6.81 2.49
C ASP A 176 -13.15 5.62 3.40
N LEU A 177 -11.88 5.22 3.39
CA LEU A 177 -11.33 4.15 4.22
C LEU A 177 -10.24 4.66 5.17
N SER A 178 -10.17 4.06 6.36
CA SER A 178 -9.06 4.19 7.30
C SER A 178 -8.93 2.92 8.12
N ALA A 179 -7.82 2.21 7.96
CA ALA A 179 -7.60 0.93 8.63
C ALA A 179 -6.11 0.72 8.96
N PRO A 180 -5.78 0.52 10.25
CA PRO A 180 -4.49 -0.03 10.63
C PRO A 180 -4.47 -1.55 10.40
N LEU A 181 -3.35 -2.09 9.94
CA LEU A 181 -3.06 -3.52 9.90
C LEU A 181 -1.73 -3.80 10.56
N GLU A 182 -1.66 -4.89 11.33
CA GLU A 182 -0.39 -5.48 11.76
C GLU A 182 -0.17 -6.78 11.01
N ILE A 183 1.04 -6.95 10.47
CA ILE A 183 1.42 -8.15 9.73
C ILE A 183 2.83 -8.59 10.08
N LYS A 184 2.95 -9.89 10.35
CA LYS A 184 4.20 -10.58 10.65
C LYS A 184 4.25 -11.88 9.87
N GLY A 185 5.43 -12.25 9.41
CA GLY A 185 5.64 -13.53 8.75
C GLY A 185 6.98 -13.62 8.03
N CYS A 186 7.15 -14.71 7.29
CA CYS A 186 8.33 -14.97 6.47
C CYS A 186 8.25 -14.15 5.18
N THR A 187 9.38 -13.62 4.72
CA THR A 187 9.43 -12.93 3.42
C THR A 187 10.79 -13.08 2.77
N SER A 188 10.84 -12.84 1.47
CA SER A 188 12.05 -12.58 0.70
C SER A 188 12.30 -11.08 0.49
N ALA A 189 11.34 -10.21 0.83
CA ALA A 189 11.47 -8.77 0.69
C ALA A 189 12.49 -8.20 1.69
N ASP A 190 13.42 -7.39 1.18
CA ASP A 190 14.46 -6.80 1.99
C ASP A 190 13.98 -5.58 2.76
N GLY A 191 14.10 -5.66 4.09
CA GLY A 191 13.79 -4.56 5.00
C GLY A 191 12.28 -4.29 5.14
N CYS A 192 11.91 -3.02 5.23
CA CYS A 192 10.53 -2.57 5.40
C CYS A 192 9.93 -2.22 4.03
N ARG A 193 9.67 -3.25 3.21
CA ARG A 193 9.25 -3.11 1.81
C ARG A 193 8.15 -4.10 1.40
N LEU A 194 7.22 -4.43 2.28
CA LEU A 194 6.03 -5.22 1.96
C LEU A 194 5.23 -4.57 0.81
N MET A 195 5.17 -3.24 0.78
CA MET A 195 4.50 -2.48 -0.28
C MET A 195 5.43 -2.11 -1.44
N SER A 196 6.67 -2.63 -1.46
CA SER A 196 7.70 -2.32 -2.46
C SER A 196 8.02 -0.81 -2.60
N GLY A 197 7.78 -0.01 -1.54
CA GLY A 197 7.94 1.44 -1.57
C GLY A 197 6.87 2.18 -2.38
N ILE A 198 5.76 1.51 -2.69
CA ILE A 198 4.59 2.10 -3.34
C ILE A 198 3.61 2.51 -2.26
N PHE A 199 3.42 3.83 -2.12
CA PHE A 199 2.59 4.41 -1.05
C PHE A 199 1.20 4.82 -1.50
N THR A 200 0.94 4.86 -2.82
CA THR A 200 -0.34 5.28 -3.38
C THR A 200 -0.89 4.17 -4.27
N ILE A 201 -2.14 3.78 -4.01
CA ILE A 201 -2.85 2.71 -4.72
C ILE A 201 -4.25 3.25 -5.00
N GLY A 202 -4.52 3.68 -6.23
CA GLY A 202 -5.73 4.44 -6.54
C GLY A 202 -5.92 5.62 -5.55
N PRO A 203 -7.08 5.75 -4.90
CA PRO A 203 -7.32 6.80 -3.91
C PRO A 203 -6.77 6.47 -2.51
N LEU A 204 -6.15 5.30 -2.33
CA LEU A 204 -5.59 4.86 -1.06
C LEU A 204 -4.14 5.32 -0.92
N TRP A 205 -3.82 5.78 0.28
CA TRP A 205 -2.46 6.02 0.74
C TRP A 205 -2.09 4.99 1.82
N VAL A 206 -0.93 4.37 1.68
CA VAL A 206 -0.44 3.29 2.54
C VAL A 206 0.87 3.71 3.19
N LYS A 207 0.86 3.85 4.52
CA LYS A 207 2.07 4.05 5.31
C LYS A 207 2.55 2.74 5.89
N GLU A 208 3.69 2.26 5.41
CA GLU A 208 4.38 1.09 5.96
C GLU A 208 5.36 1.52 7.06
N THR A 209 5.33 0.82 8.20
CA THR A 209 6.26 1.05 9.31
C THR A 209 6.73 -0.27 9.91
N CYS A 210 8.03 -0.38 10.18
CA CYS A 210 8.64 -1.56 10.78
C CYS A 210 9.54 -1.16 11.96
N PRO A 211 9.76 -2.04 12.95
CA PRO A 211 10.73 -1.79 14.01
C PRO A 211 12.13 -1.56 13.43
N LEU A 212 12.89 -0.61 13.98
CA LEU A 212 14.32 -0.53 13.68
C LEU A 212 14.97 -1.85 14.13
N ARG A 213 15.71 -2.50 13.24
CA ARG A 213 16.61 -3.58 13.64
C ARG A 213 17.59 -3.00 14.66
N SER A 214 17.53 -3.47 15.90
CA SER A 214 18.60 -3.24 16.86
C SER A 214 19.87 -3.86 16.27
N VAL A 215 20.77 -3.03 15.77
CA VAL A 215 22.13 -3.47 15.46
C VAL A 215 22.74 -3.81 16.81
N SER A 216 22.68 -5.09 17.20
CA SER A 216 23.59 -5.58 18.23
C SER A 216 25.00 -5.27 17.70
N PRO A 217 25.82 -4.49 18.42
CA PRO A 217 27.20 -4.29 18.00
C PRO A 217 27.80 -5.68 17.85
N ARG A 218 28.26 -6.03 16.64
CA ARG A 218 29.04 -7.24 16.45
C ARG A 218 30.14 -7.18 17.49
N LYS A 219 30.13 -8.11 18.45
CA LYS A 219 31.28 -8.33 19.32
C LYS A 219 32.37 -8.82 18.40
N VAL A 220 33.18 -7.88 17.91
CA VAL A 220 34.45 -8.20 17.26
C VAL A 220 35.28 -8.78 18.39
N GLU A 221 35.35 -10.10 18.44
CA GLU A 221 36.30 -10.80 19.29
C GLU A 221 37.67 -10.59 18.62
N SER A 222 38.24 -9.41 18.85
CA SER A 222 39.65 -9.16 18.54
C SER A 222 40.45 -10.02 19.51
N GLY A 223 40.84 -11.21 19.04
CA GLY A 223 41.87 -12.05 19.65
C GLY A 223 43.25 -11.40 19.53
N ALA A 224 43.41 -10.21 20.10
CA ALA A 224 44.70 -9.58 20.31
C ALA A 224 44.97 -9.63 21.81
N THR A 225 45.84 -10.56 22.21
CA THR A 225 46.46 -10.63 23.53
C THR A 225 47.21 -9.32 23.76
N TRP A 226 46.55 -8.36 24.41
CA TRP A 226 47.21 -7.18 24.95
C TRP A 226 48.06 -7.62 26.15
N LEU A 227 49.36 -7.69 25.92
CA LEU A 227 50.34 -7.80 27.00
C LEU A 227 50.28 -6.51 27.82
N HIS A 228 49.70 -6.61 29.02
CA HIS A 228 49.83 -5.62 30.06
C HIS A 228 51.32 -5.47 30.42
N THR A 229 51.95 -4.39 29.99
CA THR A 229 53.21 -3.95 30.59
C THR A 229 52.91 -2.76 31.49
N SER A 230 53.21 -2.95 32.76
CA SER A 230 52.96 -2.06 33.86
C SER A 230 54.20 -1.22 34.16
N VAL A 231 53.97 0.01 34.64
CA VAL A 231 54.85 0.84 35.49
C VAL A 231 56.02 1.55 34.77
N TRP A 232 55.98 2.89 34.72
CA TRP A 232 56.74 3.69 35.70
C TRP A 232 56.26 5.14 35.79
N ARG A 233 56.09 5.60 37.03
CA ARG A 233 55.96 7.01 37.43
C ARG A 233 57.19 7.78 36.96
N LEU A 234 57.00 9.01 36.48
CA LEU A 234 58.00 10.06 36.69
C LEU A 234 57.31 11.37 37.05
N GLU A 235 57.83 11.96 38.11
CA GLU A 235 57.28 13.06 38.90
C GLU A 235 57.27 14.40 38.15
N LEU A 236 56.26 15.22 38.45
CA LEU A 236 56.25 16.65 38.15
C LEU A 236 57.37 17.35 38.93
N LEU A 237 58.23 18.08 38.21
CA LEU A 237 58.99 19.19 38.77
C LEU A 237 58.84 20.40 37.84
N LEU A 238 57.98 21.34 38.23
CA LEU A 238 58.07 22.74 37.81
C LEU A 238 59.22 23.41 38.57
N PRO A 239 59.88 24.39 37.95
CA PRO A 239 60.03 25.66 38.64
C PRO A 239 59.67 26.86 37.78
N LEU A 240 59.09 27.85 38.47
CA LEU A 240 58.90 29.22 38.01
C LEU A 240 60.24 29.89 37.70
N SER A 241 60.29 30.67 36.63
CA SER A 241 61.06 31.91 36.61
C SER A 241 60.34 32.98 35.79
N LEU A 242 60.38 34.17 36.37
CA LEU A 242 59.60 35.37 36.13
C LEU A 242 60.34 36.31 35.16
N GLN A 243 59.61 37.31 34.66
CA GLN A 243 60.06 38.55 33.99
C GLN A 243 60.34 38.45 32.48
N ALA A 244 60.09 39.46 31.65
CA ALA A 244 59.28 40.68 31.67
C ALA A 244 59.54 41.36 30.32
N LEU A 245 58.52 42.00 29.71
CA LEU A 245 58.63 43.13 28.75
C LEU A 245 59.42 42.86 27.43
N VAL A 246 59.01 43.31 26.24
CA VAL A 246 59.04 44.70 25.75
C VAL A 246 58.35 44.70 24.37
N HIS A 247 57.39 45.63 24.22
CA HIS A 247 56.80 46.24 22.99
C HIS A 247 56.33 45.34 21.84
#